data_AF-A0A1M5VUN7-F1
#
_entry.id   AF-A0A1M5VUN7-F1
#
_cell.length_a   1.000
_cell.length_b   1.000
_cell.length_c   1.000
_cell.angle_alpha   90.00
_cell.angle_beta   90.00
_cell.angle_gamma   90.00
#
_symmetry.space_group_name_H-M   'P 1'
#
loop_
_entity.id
_entity.type
_entity.pdbx_description
1 polymer ?
#
loop_
_entity_poly.entity_id
_entity_poly.type
_entity_poly.pdbx_seq_one_letter_code
_entity_poly.pdbx_strand_id
1 'polypeptide(L)'
;MRNIKEKVRFTLSALLYLLFNLRIGESFATTLTATGWQILQTAPFVAGLTYLIVSVLQYMGDGGKVPWDRKFRLFFAIGIIAGLVLAIWEYAGVDLQQG
;
A
#
# COMPACT_ATOMS: atom_id res chain seq x y z
N MET A 1 3.30 29.23 -3.28
CA MET A 1 4.03 28.08 -3.85
C MET A 1 3.94 26.84 -2.94
N ARG A 2 2.81 26.12 -2.95
CA ARG A 2 2.54 24.98 -2.03
C ARG A 2 2.58 23.59 -2.71
N ASN A 3 2.98 23.55 -3.99
CA ASN A 3 2.73 22.42 -4.89
C ASN A 3 3.88 21.38 -4.96
N ILE A 4 5.14 21.80 -4.76
CA ILE A 4 6.30 20.90 -4.93
C ILE A 4 6.44 19.94 -3.73
N LYS A 5 6.25 20.42 -2.50
CA LYS A 5 6.35 19.59 -1.28
C LYS A 5 5.27 18.50 -1.23
N GLU A 6 4.05 18.80 -1.70
CA GLU A 6 2.97 17.81 -1.78
C GLU A 6 3.23 16.76 -2.87
N LYS A 7 3.71 17.18 -4.05
CA LYS A 7 4.15 16.25 -5.10
C LYS A 7 5.28 15.33 -4.63
N VAL A 8 6.30 15.88 -3.96
CA VAL A 8 7.41 15.06 -3.44
C VAL A 8 6.91 14.05 -2.42
N ARG A 9 6.06 14.44 -1.48
CA ARG A 9 5.48 13.50 -0.50
C ARG A 9 4.61 12.43 -1.16
N PHE A 10 3.85 12.79 -2.18
CA PHE A 10 3.04 11.86 -2.96
C PHE A 10 3.92 10.85 -3.72
N THR A 11 4.94 11.33 -4.43
CA THR A 11 5.91 10.50 -5.15
C THR A 11 6.68 9.60 -4.18
N LEU A 12 7.12 10.11 -3.03
CA LEU A 12 7.80 9.33 -2.00
C LEU A 12 6.89 8.23 -1.44
N SER A 13 5.60 8.52 -1.24
CA SER A 13 4.62 7.52 -0.77
C SER A 13 4.38 6.43 -1.83
N ALA A 14 4.34 6.80 -3.11
CA ALA A 14 4.23 5.85 -4.21
C ALA A 14 5.48 4.98 -4.37
N LEU A 15 6.67 5.57 -4.23
CA LEU A 15 7.94 4.85 -4.24
C LEU A 15 8.07 3.90 -3.05
N LEU A 16 7.68 4.34 -1.85
CA LEU A 16 7.65 3.48 -0.67
C LEU A 16 6.65 2.33 -0.84
N TYR A 17 5.47 2.58 -1.42
CA TYR A 17 4.52 1.52 -1.73
C TYR A 17 5.13 0.46 -2.68
N LEU A 18 5.84 0.91 -3.72
CA LEU A 18 6.56 0.02 -4.64
C LEU A 18 7.69 -0.75 -3.94
N LEU A 19 8.49 -0.09 -3.10
CA LEU A 19 9.59 -0.71 -2.36
C LEU A 19 9.08 -1.76 -1.35
N PHE A 20 7.99 -1.49 -0.65
CA PHE A 20 7.42 -2.43 0.32
C PHE A 20 6.66 -3.60 -0.33
N ASN A 21 6.21 -3.43 -1.57
CA ASN A 21 5.65 -4.55 -2.34
C ASN A 21 6.71 -5.31 -3.14
N LEU A 22 7.96 -4.83 -3.16
CA LEU A 22 9.04 -5.45 -3.92
C LEU A 22 9.43 -6.79 -3.26
N ARG A 23 9.09 -7.89 -3.92
CA ARG A 23 9.46 -9.25 -3.52
C ARG A 23 10.70 -9.69 -4.28
N ILE A 24 11.82 -9.85 -3.58
CA ILE A 24 13.10 -10.29 -4.17
C ILE A 24 13.00 -11.80 -4.47
N GLY A 25 12.98 -12.14 -5.76
CA GLY A 25 13.06 -13.51 -6.27
C GLY A 25 14.47 -13.85 -6.77
N GLU A 26 14.69 -15.12 -7.12
CA GLU A 26 15.99 -15.62 -7.61
C GLU A 26 16.51 -14.92 -8.88
N SER A 27 15.62 -14.25 -9.61
CA SER A 27 15.96 -13.46 -10.80
C SER A 27 15.17 -12.15 -10.85
N PHE A 28 15.66 -11.18 -11.62
CA PHE A 28 14.98 -9.89 -11.80
C PHE A 28 13.56 -10.07 -12.37
N ALA A 29 13.37 -11.02 -13.29
CA ALA A 29 12.07 -11.34 -13.87
C ALA A 29 11.10 -11.95 -12.84
N THR A 30 11.58 -12.88 -12.00
CA THR A 30 10.75 -13.50 -10.94
C THR A 30 10.41 -12.53 -9.82
N THR A 31 11.30 -11.59 -9.51
CA THR A 31 11.06 -10.47 -8.60
C THR A 31 9.89 -9.61 -9.08
N LEU A 32 9.93 -9.20 -10.37
CA LEU A 32 8.89 -8.35 -10.97
C LEU A 32 7.53 -9.05 -11.04
N THR A 33 7.49 -10.31 -11.45
CA THR A 33 6.23 -11.06 -11.52
C THR A 33 5.65 -11.34 -10.13
N ALA A 34 6.48 -11.72 -9.16
CA ALA A 34 6.03 -11.96 -7.78
C ALA A 34 5.52 -10.68 -7.11
N THR A 35 6.23 -9.55 -7.30
CA THR A 35 5.81 -8.23 -6.84
C THR A 35 4.48 -7.81 -7.47
N GLY A 36 4.36 -7.94 -8.80
CA GLY A 36 3.14 -7.62 -9.53
C GLY A 36 1.96 -8.46 -9.07
N TRP A 37 2.17 -9.76 -8.83
CA TRP A 37 1.15 -10.67 -8.36
C TRP A 37 0.69 -10.36 -6.93
N GLN A 38 1.63 -10.03 -6.04
CA GLN A 38 1.32 -9.61 -4.67
C GLN A 38 0.52 -8.30 -4.64
N ILE A 39 0.89 -7.32 -5.48
CA ILE A 39 0.13 -6.08 -5.63
C ILE A 39 -1.26 -6.39 -6.18
N LEU A 40 -1.40 -7.29 -7.14
CA LEU A 40 -2.69 -7.63 -7.73
C LEU A 40 -3.65 -8.29 -6.73
N GLN A 41 -3.11 -9.12 -5.84
CA GLN A 41 -3.90 -9.75 -4.78
C GLN A 41 -4.25 -8.78 -3.66
N THR A 42 -3.35 -7.87 -3.29
CA THR A 42 -3.56 -6.93 -2.18
C THR A 42 -4.34 -5.68 -2.60
N ALA A 43 -4.23 -5.24 -3.85
CA ALA A 43 -4.87 -4.02 -4.34
C ALA A 43 -6.40 -4.00 -4.16
N PRO A 44 -7.17 -5.09 -4.40
CA PRO A 44 -8.61 -5.12 -4.13
C PRO A 44 -8.94 -4.91 -2.66
N PHE A 45 -8.19 -5.54 -1.74
CA PHE A 45 -8.40 -5.39 -0.30
C PHE A 45 -8.04 -3.98 0.17
N VAL A 46 -6.91 -3.45 -0.28
CA VAL A 46 -6.46 -2.08 0.03
C VAL A 46 -7.44 -1.06 -0.54
N ALA A 47 -7.97 -1.27 -1.74
CA ALA A 47 -8.99 -0.42 -2.35
C ALA A 47 -10.31 -0.45 -1.56
N GLY A 48 -10.77 -1.65 -1.16
CA GLY A 48 -11.96 -1.82 -0.33
C GLY A 48 -11.84 -1.14 1.02
N LEU A 49 -10.71 -1.31 1.72
CA LEU A 49 -10.45 -0.68 3.00
C LEU A 49 -10.35 0.85 2.86
N THR A 50 -9.71 1.32 1.79
CA THR A 50 -9.64 2.75 1.47
C THR A 50 -11.05 3.32 1.25
N TYR A 51 -11.88 2.63 0.48
CA TYR A 51 -13.26 3.04 0.23
C TYR A 51 -14.08 3.10 1.52
N LEU A 52 -13.91 2.11 2.40
CA LEU A 52 -14.57 2.08 3.71
C LEU A 52 -14.17 3.29 4.54
N ILE A 53 -12.87 3.56 4.71
CA ILE A 53 -12.40 4.70 5.50
C ILE A 53 -12.84 6.03 4.89
N VAL A 54 -12.79 6.15 3.56
CA VAL A 54 -13.26 7.35 2.84
C VAL A 54 -14.77 7.56 3.01
N SER A 55 -15.55 6.48 3.09
CA SER A 55 -16.99 6.55 3.36
C SER A 55 -17.28 6.97 4.81
N VAL A 56 -16.55 6.42 5.79
CA VAL A 56 -16.63 6.83 7.20
C VAL A 56 -16.24 8.30 7.38
N LEU A 57 -15.15 8.75 6.74
CA LEU A 57 -14.72 10.15 6.79
C LEU A 57 -15.74 11.10 6.16
N GLN A 58 -16.40 10.70 5.06
CA GLN A 58 -17.48 11.48 4.45
C GLN A 58 -18.69 11.54 5.38
N TYR A 59 -19.06 10.43 6.02
CA TYR A 59 -20.17 10.38 6.97
C TYR A 59 -19.93 11.31 8.18
N MET A 60 -18.72 11.31 8.74
CA MET A 60 -18.35 12.18 9.87
C MET A 60 -18.20 13.67 9.49
N GLY A 61 -17.96 13.96 8.22
CA GLY A 61 -17.71 15.31 7.71
C GLY A 61 -18.91 15.95 7.01
N ASP A 62 -20.15 15.63 7.43
CA ASP A 62 -21.40 16.11 6.82
C ASP A 62 -21.51 15.85 5.30
N GLY A 63 -20.95 14.74 4.82
CA GLY A 63 -21.01 14.36 3.39
C GLY A 63 -20.05 15.13 2.48
N GLY A 64 -19.13 15.91 3.04
CA GLY A 64 -18.12 16.62 2.26
C GLY A 64 -17.25 15.68 1.43
N LYS A 65 -17.22 15.87 0.09
CA LYS A 65 -16.40 15.04 -0.82
C LYS A 65 -14.92 15.12 -0.44
N VAL A 66 -14.33 13.98 -0.07
CA VAL A 66 -12.90 13.88 0.21
C VAL A 66 -12.10 14.09 -1.09
N PRO A 67 -11.09 15.00 -1.12
CA PRO A 67 -10.24 15.22 -2.29
C PRO A 67 -9.51 13.95 -2.71
N TRP A 68 -9.37 13.73 -4.03
CA TRP A 68 -8.70 12.55 -4.59
C TRP A 68 -7.27 12.34 -4.07
N ASP A 69 -6.50 13.42 -3.85
CA ASP A 69 -5.16 13.34 -3.24
C ASP A 69 -5.17 12.62 -1.89
N ARG A 70 -6.18 12.88 -1.04
CA ARG A 70 -6.31 12.21 0.25
C ARG A 70 -6.68 10.74 0.07
N LYS A 71 -7.55 10.40 -0.87
CA LYS A 71 -7.95 9.00 -1.15
C LYS A 71 -6.75 8.17 -1.60
N PHE A 72 -5.96 8.68 -2.55
CA PHE A 72 -4.76 7.98 -3.04
C PHE A 72 -3.69 7.87 -1.96
N ARG A 73 -3.51 8.91 -1.13
CA ARG A 73 -2.57 8.84 -0.02
C ARG A 73 -2.96 7.77 1.00
N LEU A 74 -4.25 7.66 1.29
CA LEU A 74 -4.77 6.63 2.18
C LEU A 74 -4.56 5.24 1.59
N PHE A 75 -4.85 5.06 0.29
CA PHE A 75 -4.57 3.83 -0.44
C PHE A 75 -3.10 3.41 -0.34
N PHE A 76 -2.17 4.32 -0.60
CA PHE A 76 -0.74 4.02 -0.48
C PHE A 76 -0.34 3.68 0.96
N ALA A 77 -0.84 4.42 1.95
CA ALA A 77 -0.53 4.16 3.35
C ALA A 77 -1.02 2.78 3.82
N ILE A 78 -2.27 2.42 3.50
CA ILE A 78 -2.84 1.10 3.81
C ILE A 78 -2.06 0.01 3.08
N GLY A 79 -1.72 0.25 1.82
CA GLY A 79 -0.93 -0.66 1.01
C GLY A 79 0.48 -0.91 1.55
N ILE A 80 1.15 0.13 2.06
CA ILE A 80 2.45 0.01 2.73
C ILE A 80 2.33 -0.83 4.01
N ILE A 81 1.30 -0.56 4.84
CA ILE A 81 1.08 -1.32 6.08
C ILE A 81 0.78 -2.79 5.77
N ALA A 82 -0.08 -3.06 4.77
CA ALA A 82 -0.40 -4.43 4.36
C ALA A 82 0.84 -5.18 3.83
N GLY A 83 1.64 -4.53 2.98
CA GLY A 83 2.90 -5.08 2.48
C GLY A 83 3.89 -5.38 3.59
N LEU A 84 4.03 -4.48 4.57
CA LEU A 84 4.85 -4.68 5.76
C LEU A 84 4.37 -5.86 6.61
N VAL A 85 3.07 -5.97 6.88
CA VAL A 85 2.50 -7.07 7.66
C VAL A 85 2.71 -8.41 6.96
N LEU A 86 2.54 -8.47 5.63
CA LEU A 86 2.79 -9.68 4.85
C LEU A 86 4.27 -10.06 4.86
N ALA A 87 5.18 -9.09 4.68
CA ALA A 87 6.61 -9.33 4.74
C ALA A 87 7.05 -9.84 6.13
N ILE A 88 6.51 -9.25 7.20
CA ILE A 88 6.75 -9.73 8.58
C ILE A 88 6.18 -11.13 8.78
N TRP A 89 4.97 -11.40 8.32
CA TRP A 89 4.35 -12.73 8.46
C TRP A 89 5.14 -13.81 7.72
N GLU A 90 5.59 -13.51 6.51
CA GLU A 90 6.40 -14.43 5.71
C GLU A 90 7.79 -14.64 6.33
N TYR A 91 8.44 -13.59 6.86
CA TYR A 91 9.75 -13.70 7.51
C TYR A 91 9.69 -14.32 8.92
N ALA A 92 8.67 -13.99 9.72
CA ALA A 92 8.45 -14.59 11.04
C ALA A 92 7.96 -16.04 10.94
N GLY A 93 7.36 -16.45 9.81
CA GLY A 93 7.00 -17.83 9.52
C GLY A 93 8.21 -18.74 9.26
N VAL A 94 9.36 -18.18 8.88
CA VAL A 94 10.60 -18.95 8.64
C VAL A 94 11.13 -19.60 9.93
N ASP A 95 10.87 -19.03 11.10
CA ASP A 95 11.31 -19.58 12.39
C ASP A 95 10.48 -20.78 12.89
N LEU A 96 9.26 -20.99 12.37
CA LEU A 96 8.38 -22.09 12.83
C LEU A 96 8.63 -23.43 12.10
N GLN A 97 9.48 -23.46 11.08
CA GLN A 97 9.76 -24.66 10.29
C GLN A 97 11.08 -25.36 10.64
N GLN A 98 11.79 -24.90 11.68
CA GLN A 98 13.00 -25.54 12.22
C GLN A 98 12.83 -26.01 13.68
N GLY A 99 11.66 -26.56 14.02
CA GLY A 99 11.39 -27.25 15.29
C GLY A 99 11.15 -28.73 15.09
#